data_AF-A0A7Y0Z3Y7-F1
#
_entry.id   AF-A0A7Y0Z3Y7-F1
#
_cell.length_a   1.000
_cell.length_b   1.000
_cell.length_c   1.000
_cell.angle_alpha   90.00
_cell.angle_beta   90.00
_cell.angle_gamma   90.00
#
_symmetry.space_group_name_H-M   'P 1'
#
loop_
_entity.id
_entity.type
_entity.pdbx_description
1 polymer ?
#
loop_
_entity_poly.entity_id
_entity_poly.type
_entity_poly.pdbx_seq_one_letter_code
_entity_poly.pdbx_strand_id
1 'polypeptide(L)'
;MRYLKATAQDRSGNGKPDMAVLQFFQRADNDPDELVHEAVAVDITADGAADILLPGDINADGYKSAEDKVLLKAFVDTFLKQGWFNPGDTWRRYLTMHVSHWAKDGVPNAIKLNFYQCCSLQGKRALVYSAAGYDGDSDGVLESFTNSDLDRDVVADHRDKLAIKVLCNAFLAFDWHTQPIKTA
;
A
#
# COMPACT_ATOMS: atom_id res chain seq x y z
N MET A 1 8.22 10.30 10.04
CA MET A 1 7.11 9.40 9.65
C MET A 1 7.53 8.57 8.45
N ARG A 2 7.28 7.25 8.45
CA ARG A 2 7.41 6.40 7.27
C ARG A 2 6.04 6.01 6.74
N TYR A 3 5.91 5.94 5.42
CA TYR A 3 4.67 5.52 4.76
C TYR A 3 4.95 4.87 3.42
N LEU A 4 4.04 4.02 3.00
CA LEU A 4 4.01 3.42 1.66
C LEU A 4 3.10 4.25 0.77
N LYS A 5 3.50 4.46 -0.48
CA LYS A 5 2.64 4.96 -1.56
C LYS A 5 2.57 3.91 -2.66
N ALA A 6 1.36 3.46 -3.00
CA ALA A 6 1.13 2.49 -4.08
C ALA A 6 0.38 3.15 -5.24
N THR A 7 0.87 2.95 -6.46
CA THR A 7 0.27 3.47 -7.70
C THR A 7 0.05 2.31 -8.65
N ALA A 8 -1.18 2.14 -9.15
CA ALA A 8 -1.48 1.22 -10.24
C ALA A 8 -1.69 1.97 -11.55
N GLN A 9 -1.27 1.37 -12.66
CA GLN A 9 -1.29 1.96 -14.00
C GLN A 9 -1.79 0.93 -15.02
N ASP A 10 -2.59 1.41 -15.97
CA ASP A 10 -2.98 0.71 -17.21
C ASP A 10 -2.07 1.21 -18.33
N ARG A 11 -0.93 0.53 -18.51
CA ARG A 11 0.12 0.89 -19.47
C ARG A 11 -0.22 0.39 -20.88
N SER A 12 -0.97 -0.70 -21.00
CA SER A 12 -1.42 -1.28 -22.26
C SER A 12 -2.64 -0.59 -22.86
N GLY A 13 -3.42 0.14 -22.05
CA GLY A 13 -4.63 0.84 -22.44
C GLY A 13 -5.84 -0.07 -22.57
N ASN A 14 -5.84 -1.23 -21.90
CA ASN A 14 -6.91 -2.23 -21.99
C ASN A 14 -8.06 -1.99 -20.98
N GLY A 15 -7.98 -0.93 -20.18
CA GLY A 15 -8.97 -0.57 -19.17
C GLY A 15 -8.78 -1.27 -17.83
N LYS A 16 -7.66 -1.96 -17.62
CA LYS A 16 -7.30 -2.65 -16.38
C LYS A 16 -5.86 -2.32 -15.99
N PRO A 17 -5.52 -2.28 -14.70
CA PRO A 17 -4.15 -2.04 -14.31
C PRO A 17 -3.27 -3.26 -14.61
N ASP A 18 -2.15 -3.02 -15.26
CA ASP A 18 -1.14 -4.02 -15.64
C ASP A 18 0.24 -3.74 -15.01
N MET A 19 0.35 -2.67 -14.24
CA MET A 19 1.56 -2.30 -13.50
C MET A 19 1.21 -1.74 -12.12
N ALA A 20 1.95 -2.15 -11.10
CA ALA A 20 1.93 -1.55 -9.77
C ALA A 20 3.33 -1.11 -9.35
N VAL A 21 3.42 0.11 -8.81
CA VAL A 21 4.64 0.68 -8.25
C VAL A 21 4.40 1.01 -6.78
N LEU A 22 5.21 0.41 -5.91
CA LEU A 22 5.23 0.65 -4.47
C LEU A 22 6.45 1.49 -4.13
N GLN A 23 6.22 2.65 -3.53
CA GLN A 23 7.23 3.64 -3.18
C GLN A 23 7.25 3.83 -1.66
N PHE A 24 8.40 3.56 -1.05
CA PHE A 24 8.60 3.57 0.40
C PHE A 24 9.24 4.90 0.81
N PHE A 25 8.45 5.75 1.47
CA PHE A 25 8.85 7.10 1.82
C PHE A 25 9.17 7.26 3.30
N GLN A 26 10.17 8.10 3.58
CA GLN A 26 10.51 8.60 4.89
C GLN A 26 10.41 10.12 4.90
N ARG A 27 9.73 10.67 5.91
CA ARG A 27 9.65 12.11 6.19
C ARG A 27 10.28 12.39 7.54
N ALA A 28 11.39 13.13 7.56
CA ALA A 28 11.91 13.73 8.79
C ALA A 28 11.17 15.04 9.10
N ASP A 29 11.23 15.49 10.35
CA ASP A 29 10.56 16.72 10.76
C ASP A 29 11.17 17.91 10.02
N ASN A 30 10.34 18.69 9.33
CA ASN A 30 10.70 19.85 8.49
C ASN A 30 11.47 19.55 7.19
N ASP A 31 11.66 18.27 6.83
CA ASP A 31 12.29 17.88 5.57
C ASP A 31 11.27 17.39 4.52
N PRO A 32 11.61 17.47 3.22
CA PRO A 32 10.78 16.88 2.18
C PRO A 32 10.70 15.34 2.31
N ASP A 33 9.69 14.76 1.65
CA ASP A 33 9.57 13.30 1.56
C ASP A 33 10.75 12.71 0.79
N GLU A 34 11.47 11.79 1.42
CA GLU A 34 12.56 11.03 0.83
C GLU A 34 12.05 9.66 0.38
N LEU A 35 12.26 9.33 -0.90
CA LEU A 35 12.03 7.98 -1.41
C LEU A 35 13.24 7.11 -1.08
N VAL A 36 13.03 6.06 -0.29
CA VAL A 36 14.11 5.18 0.18
C VAL A 36 14.18 3.89 -0.61
N HIS A 37 13.03 3.30 -0.93
CA HIS A 37 12.93 2.05 -1.67
C HIS A 37 11.77 2.07 -2.66
N GLU A 38 11.91 1.33 -3.75
CA GLU A 38 10.88 1.15 -4.77
C GLU A 38 10.79 -0.32 -5.17
N ALA A 39 9.56 -0.83 -5.23
CA ALA A 39 9.23 -2.16 -5.72
C ALA A 39 8.23 -2.05 -6.88
N VAL A 40 8.40 -2.92 -7.87
CA VAL A 40 7.58 -2.90 -9.09
C VAL A 40 7.03 -4.29 -9.36
N ALA A 41 5.78 -4.33 -9.82
CA ALA A 41 5.14 -5.54 -10.28
C ALA A 41 4.40 -5.28 -11.60
N VAL A 42 4.38 -6.28 -12.47
CA VAL A 42 3.71 -6.22 -13.77
C VAL A 42 2.79 -7.42 -13.91
N ASP A 43 1.54 -7.16 -14.25
CA ASP A 43 0.51 -8.13 -14.63
C ASP A 43 0.35 -8.05 -16.15
N ILE A 44 1.02 -8.94 -16.87
CA ILE A 44 1.04 -8.95 -18.34
C ILE A 44 -0.33 -9.36 -18.87
N THR A 45 -1.03 -10.22 -18.13
CA THR A 45 -2.32 -10.77 -18.56
C THR A 45 -3.51 -9.87 -18.23
N ALA A 46 -3.30 -8.86 -17.38
CA ALA A 46 -4.33 -7.97 -16.84
C ALA A 46 -5.51 -8.73 -16.20
N ASP A 47 -5.19 -9.78 -15.45
CA ASP A 47 -6.15 -10.61 -14.70
C ASP A 47 -6.21 -10.26 -13.20
N GLY A 48 -5.40 -9.29 -12.77
CA GLY A 48 -5.24 -8.86 -11.38
C GLY A 48 -4.23 -9.71 -10.60
N ALA A 49 -3.40 -10.52 -11.27
CA ALA A 49 -2.30 -11.25 -10.66
C ALA A 49 -0.97 -10.88 -11.32
N ALA A 50 -0.01 -10.41 -10.53
CA ALA A 50 1.29 -10.03 -11.05
C ALA A 50 2.10 -11.25 -11.52
N ASP A 51 2.57 -11.18 -12.77
CA ASP A 51 3.42 -12.19 -13.43
C ASP A 51 4.91 -11.93 -13.17
N ILE A 52 5.31 -10.66 -13.17
CA ILE A 52 6.68 -10.22 -12.94
C ILE A 52 6.71 -9.42 -11.64
N LEU A 53 7.65 -9.79 -10.76
CA LEU A 53 7.82 -9.20 -9.44
C LEU A 53 9.27 -8.74 -9.27
N LEU A 54 9.45 -7.46 -8.97
CA LEU A 54 10.72 -6.81 -8.68
C LEU A 54 10.65 -6.18 -7.28
N PRO A 55 10.73 -6.98 -6.20
CA PRO A 55 10.49 -6.49 -4.84
C PRO A 55 11.67 -5.74 -4.22
N GLY A 56 12.89 -6.01 -4.66
CA GLY A 56 14.09 -5.62 -3.91
C GLY A 56 14.16 -6.35 -2.57
N ASP A 57 14.51 -5.63 -1.52
CA ASP A 57 14.44 -6.04 -0.11
C ASP A 57 13.26 -5.24 0.48
N ILE A 58 12.06 -5.83 0.42
CA ILE A 58 10.80 -5.12 0.69
C ILE A 58 10.43 -5.20 2.17
N ASN A 59 10.95 -6.18 2.90
CA ASN A 59 10.80 -6.33 4.35
C ASN A 59 11.94 -5.71 5.16
N ALA A 60 12.94 -5.12 4.49
CA ALA A 60 14.10 -4.46 5.08
C ALA A 60 14.94 -5.38 5.99
N ASP A 61 14.97 -6.69 5.71
CA ASP A 61 15.76 -7.67 6.46
C ASP A 61 17.24 -7.72 6.04
N GLY A 62 17.60 -6.97 4.99
CA GLY A 62 18.94 -6.88 4.44
C GLY A 62 19.20 -7.83 3.27
N TYR A 63 18.22 -8.65 2.87
CA TYR A 63 18.36 -9.66 1.82
C TYR A 63 17.30 -9.51 0.74
N LYS A 64 17.65 -9.85 -0.49
CA LYS A 64 16.68 -9.99 -1.59
C LYS A 64 16.34 -11.46 -1.72
N SER A 65 15.13 -11.82 -1.31
CA SER A 65 14.74 -13.21 -1.07
C SER A 65 13.49 -13.63 -1.85
N ALA A 66 13.13 -14.91 -1.72
CA ALA A 66 11.85 -15.41 -2.21
C ALA A 66 10.67 -14.92 -1.36
N GLU A 67 10.91 -14.60 -0.08
CA GLU A 67 9.90 -14.06 0.83
C GLU A 67 9.46 -12.67 0.37
N ASP A 68 10.39 -11.81 -0.03
CA ASP A 68 10.09 -10.49 -0.60
C ASP A 68 9.14 -10.57 -1.80
N LYS A 69 9.32 -11.59 -2.65
CA LYS A 69 8.42 -11.82 -3.80
C LYS A 69 7.03 -12.22 -3.35
N VAL A 70 6.91 -13.08 -2.33
CA VAL A 70 5.61 -13.48 -1.77
C VAL A 70 4.90 -12.30 -1.15
N LEU A 71 5.61 -11.48 -0.37
CA LEU A 71 5.08 -10.28 0.26
C LEU A 71 4.61 -9.25 -0.77
N LEU A 72 5.45 -8.94 -1.77
CA LEU A 72 5.07 -8.04 -2.86
C LEU A 72 3.85 -8.57 -3.62
N LYS A 73 3.83 -9.86 -3.95
CA LYS A 73 2.73 -10.48 -4.72
C LYS A 73 1.40 -10.38 -3.98
N ALA A 74 1.39 -10.74 -2.68
CA ALA A 74 0.19 -10.68 -1.86
C ALA A 74 -0.42 -9.27 -1.82
N PHE A 75 0.43 -8.26 -1.67
CA PHE A 75 0.01 -6.86 -1.71
C PHE A 75 -0.52 -6.46 -3.09
N VAL A 76 0.28 -6.68 -4.14
CA VAL A 76 -0.01 -6.18 -5.48
C VAL A 76 -1.26 -6.85 -6.07
N ASP A 77 -1.36 -8.17 -5.98
CA ASP A 77 -2.54 -8.89 -6.50
C ASP A 77 -3.83 -8.38 -5.85
N THR A 78 -3.77 -8.08 -4.55
CA THR A 78 -4.92 -7.51 -3.82
C THR A 78 -5.20 -6.09 -4.28
N PHE A 79 -4.17 -5.25 -4.41
CA PHE A 79 -4.30 -3.85 -4.78
C PHE A 79 -4.83 -3.67 -6.22
N LEU A 80 -4.31 -4.43 -7.18
CA LEU A 80 -4.75 -4.36 -8.59
C LEU A 80 -6.24 -4.68 -8.74
N LYS A 81 -6.74 -5.65 -7.97
CA LYS A 81 -8.16 -6.06 -7.97
C LYS A 81 -9.12 -4.98 -7.47
N GLN A 82 -8.63 -3.96 -6.76
CA GLN A 82 -9.48 -2.87 -6.26
C GLN A 82 -9.85 -1.85 -7.35
N GLY A 83 -9.30 -1.96 -8.57
CA GLY A 83 -9.64 -1.04 -9.66
C GLY A 83 -9.19 0.41 -9.41
N TRP A 84 -8.31 0.66 -8.44
CA TRP A 84 -7.78 1.99 -8.14
C TRP A 84 -6.53 2.31 -8.97
N PHE A 85 -6.72 2.65 -10.24
CA PHE A 85 -5.62 2.82 -11.18
C PHE A 85 -5.71 4.08 -12.05
N ASN A 86 -4.60 4.34 -12.74
CA ASN A 86 -4.40 5.44 -13.67
C ASN A 86 -4.36 4.94 -15.12
N PRO A 87 -4.98 5.65 -16.08
CA PRO A 87 -4.71 5.40 -17.49
C PRO A 87 -3.28 5.87 -17.83
N GLY A 88 -2.54 5.04 -18.58
CA GLY A 88 -1.18 5.33 -19.00
C GLY A 88 -0.17 5.44 -17.84
N ASP A 89 0.89 6.24 -18.00
CA ASP A 89 1.86 6.57 -16.94
C ASP A 89 1.41 7.71 -16.01
N THR A 90 0.12 8.04 -15.96
CA THR A 90 -0.30 9.11 -15.08
C THR A 90 -0.18 8.71 -13.60
N TRP A 91 0.06 9.68 -12.73
CA TRP A 91 0.24 9.49 -11.28
C TRP A 91 -0.86 10.18 -10.48
N ARG A 92 -2.06 10.29 -11.08
CA ARG A 92 -3.16 11.08 -10.52
C ARG A 92 -3.84 10.37 -9.36
N ARG A 93 -3.90 9.03 -9.37
CA ARG A 93 -4.48 8.20 -8.33
C ARG A 93 -3.42 7.38 -7.64
N TYR A 94 -3.45 7.33 -6.32
CA TYR A 94 -2.57 6.48 -5.54
C TYR A 94 -3.18 6.19 -4.18
N LEU A 95 -2.72 5.12 -3.56
CA LEU A 95 -2.96 4.75 -2.18
C LEU A 95 -1.77 5.20 -1.34
N THR A 96 -1.99 5.70 -0.13
CA THR A 96 -0.94 5.77 0.90
C THR A 96 -1.33 4.94 2.12
N MET A 97 -0.35 4.27 2.71
CA MET A 97 -0.49 3.47 3.93
C MET A 97 0.52 3.90 4.98
N HIS A 98 0.08 4.03 6.23
CA HIS A 98 0.93 4.35 7.37
C HIS A 98 0.29 3.89 8.67
N VAL A 99 1.13 3.72 9.70
CA VAL A 99 0.66 3.59 11.08
C VAL A 99 0.19 4.95 11.58
N SER A 100 -1.09 5.03 11.90
CA SER A 100 -1.78 6.23 12.39
C SER A 100 -1.86 6.29 13.90
N HIS A 101 -1.78 5.13 14.58
CA HIS A 101 -1.74 5.03 16.03
C HIS A 101 -0.79 3.92 16.46
N TRP A 102 -0.06 4.16 17.54
CA TRP A 102 0.90 3.24 18.14
C TRP A 102 0.46 2.93 19.57
N ALA A 103 0.58 1.67 19.97
CA ALA A 103 0.42 1.25 21.35
C ALA A 103 1.59 1.75 22.21
N LYS A 104 1.47 1.62 23.54
CA LYS A 104 2.47 2.16 24.49
C LYS A 104 3.84 1.49 24.39
N ASP A 105 3.86 0.25 23.95
CA ASP A 105 5.05 -0.57 23.72
C ASP A 105 5.65 -0.39 22.32
N GLY A 106 5.04 0.46 21.48
CA GLY A 106 5.51 0.73 20.12
C GLY A 106 4.99 -0.25 19.07
N VAL A 107 4.01 -1.10 19.41
CA VAL A 107 3.32 -1.94 18.41
C VAL A 107 2.35 -1.07 17.58
N PRO A 108 2.29 -1.24 16.24
CA PRO A 108 1.29 -0.59 15.41
C PRO A 108 -0.13 -0.94 15.83
N ASN A 109 -0.89 0.04 16.32
CA ASN A 109 -2.25 -0.20 16.79
C ASN A 109 -3.31 0.12 15.72
N ALA A 110 -3.06 1.09 14.84
CA ALA A 110 -3.99 1.40 13.75
C ALA A 110 -3.28 1.78 12.46
N ILE A 111 -3.65 1.13 11.35
CA ILE A 111 -3.12 1.39 10.02
C ILE A 111 -4.17 2.10 9.20
N LYS A 112 -3.77 3.20 8.53
CA LYS A 112 -4.66 4.00 7.70
C LYS A 112 -4.31 3.88 6.22
N LEU A 113 -5.31 3.56 5.41
CA LEU A 113 -5.28 3.49 3.96
C LEU A 113 -6.03 4.71 3.41
N ASN A 114 -5.33 5.57 2.67
CA ASN A 114 -5.93 6.75 2.07
C ASN A 114 -5.80 6.71 0.55
N PHE A 115 -6.93 6.78 -0.15
CA PHE A 115 -6.99 6.77 -1.60
C PHE A 115 -7.14 8.19 -2.11
N TYR A 116 -6.12 8.66 -2.81
CA TYR A 116 -6.01 10.04 -3.28
C TYR A 116 -6.17 10.16 -4.78
N GLN A 117 -6.82 11.24 -5.22
CA GLN A 117 -6.88 11.64 -6.61
C GLN A 117 -6.44 13.12 -6.78
N CYS A 118 -5.55 13.37 -7.74
CA CYS A 118 -5.16 14.70 -8.17
C CYS A 118 -6.08 15.14 -9.34
N CYS A 119 -6.78 16.25 -9.15
CA CYS A 119 -7.74 16.74 -10.13
C CYS A 119 -7.10 17.50 -11.31
N SER A 120 -5.82 17.89 -11.22
CA SER A 120 -5.06 18.50 -12.32
C SER A 120 -3.54 18.38 -12.11
N LEU A 121 -2.73 18.72 -13.13
CA LEU A 121 -1.25 18.72 -13.06
C LEU A 121 -0.67 19.61 -11.95
N GLN A 122 -1.41 20.63 -11.53
CA GLN A 122 -1.11 21.53 -10.39
C GLN A 122 -2.17 21.43 -9.28
N GLY A 123 -3.04 20.41 -9.37
CA GLY A 123 -4.26 20.32 -8.61
C GLY A 123 -4.01 19.89 -7.17
N LYS A 124 -4.81 20.45 -6.26
CA LYS A 124 -4.83 20.02 -4.86
C LYS A 124 -5.20 18.52 -4.80
N ARG A 125 -4.39 17.75 -4.08
CA ARG A 125 -4.66 16.36 -3.73
C ARG A 125 -6.00 16.26 -2.99
N ALA A 126 -6.94 15.49 -3.52
CA ALA A 126 -8.21 15.19 -2.87
C ALA A 126 -8.19 13.77 -2.31
N LEU A 127 -8.51 13.62 -1.02
CA LEU A 127 -8.82 12.31 -0.44
C LEU A 127 -10.19 11.88 -0.99
N VAL A 128 -10.26 10.74 -1.67
CA VAL A 128 -11.50 10.22 -2.24
C VAL A 128 -12.21 9.36 -1.22
N TYR A 129 -11.49 8.43 -0.59
CA TYR A 129 -11.97 7.59 0.48
C TYR A 129 -10.82 7.03 1.32
N SER A 130 -11.15 6.43 2.45
CA SER A 130 -10.18 5.81 3.34
C SER A 130 -10.72 4.52 3.96
N ALA A 131 -9.80 3.64 4.32
CA ALA A 131 -10.03 2.45 5.12
C ALA A 131 -9.01 2.39 6.26
N ALA A 132 -9.27 1.53 7.25
CA ALA A 132 -8.32 1.28 8.32
C ALA A 132 -8.43 -0.15 8.85
N GLY A 133 -7.31 -0.64 9.38
CA GLY A 133 -7.23 -1.83 10.23
C GLY A 133 -6.78 -1.45 11.64
N TYR A 134 -7.30 -2.14 12.63
CA TYR A 134 -7.08 -1.87 14.05
C TYR A 134 -6.68 -3.15 14.79
N ASP A 135 -5.67 -3.00 15.62
CA ASP A 135 -5.23 -3.94 16.66
C ASP A 135 -5.85 -3.47 17.99
N GLY A 136 -6.88 -4.18 18.45
CA GLY A 136 -7.70 -3.76 19.58
C GLY A 136 -7.06 -4.02 20.94
N ASP A 137 -6.21 -5.03 21.04
CA ASP A 137 -5.58 -5.49 22.28
C ASP A 137 -4.06 -5.30 22.31
N SER A 138 -3.49 -4.71 21.25
CA SER A 138 -2.08 -4.39 21.08
C SER A 138 -1.17 -5.61 21.05
N ASP A 139 -1.65 -6.73 20.48
CA ASP A 139 -0.88 -7.97 20.37
C ASP A 139 -0.08 -8.10 19.05
N GLY A 140 -0.21 -7.10 18.16
CA GLY A 140 0.43 -7.04 16.85
C GLY A 140 -0.39 -7.69 15.73
N VAL A 141 -1.60 -8.19 16.03
CA VAL A 141 -2.57 -8.70 15.07
C VAL A 141 -3.64 -7.64 14.83
N LEU A 142 -4.26 -7.64 13.64
CA LEU A 142 -5.37 -6.74 13.32
C LEU A 142 -6.68 -7.51 13.36
N GLU A 143 -7.59 -7.16 14.28
CA GLU A 143 -8.86 -7.86 14.50
C GLU A 143 -10.02 -7.19 13.77
N SER A 144 -9.92 -5.87 13.59
CA SER A 144 -11.04 -5.05 13.10
C SER A 144 -10.65 -4.20 11.90
N PHE A 145 -11.60 -4.07 10.96
CA PHE A 145 -11.41 -3.35 9.71
C PHE A 145 -12.65 -2.51 9.41
N THR A 146 -12.44 -1.32 8.84
CA THR A 146 -13.55 -0.42 8.47
C THR A 146 -14.49 -1.05 7.45
N ASN A 147 -15.78 -0.72 7.53
CA ASN A 147 -16.77 -1.12 6.54
C ASN A 147 -16.73 -0.18 5.32
N SER A 148 -15.65 -0.25 4.55
CA SER A 148 -15.40 0.59 3.38
C SER A 148 -15.52 -0.22 2.09
N ASP A 149 -16.25 0.29 1.11
CA ASP A 149 -16.29 -0.21 -0.27
C ASP A 149 -14.94 0.13 -0.95
N LEU A 150 -14.06 -0.88 -1.06
CA LEU A 150 -12.67 -0.70 -1.45
C LEU A 150 -12.50 -0.81 -2.96
N ASP A 151 -13.23 -1.73 -3.60
CA ASP A 151 -13.22 -1.96 -5.05
C ASP A 151 -14.21 -1.08 -5.83
N ARG A 152 -15.06 -0.34 -5.11
CA ARG A 152 -16.01 0.66 -5.61
C ARG A 152 -17.15 0.06 -6.43
N ASP A 153 -17.57 -1.14 -6.09
CA ASP A 153 -18.76 -1.79 -6.66
C ASP A 153 -20.09 -1.32 -6.05
N VAL A 154 -20.05 -0.31 -5.16
CA VAL A 154 -21.17 0.32 -4.45
C VAL A 154 -21.61 -0.48 -3.21
N VAL A 155 -20.99 -1.62 -2.90
CA VAL A 155 -21.38 -2.50 -1.80
C VAL A 155 -20.18 -2.81 -0.91
N ALA A 156 -20.13 -2.21 0.29
CA ALA A 156 -19.14 -2.59 1.29
C ALA A 156 -19.44 -4.00 1.86
N ASP A 157 -18.67 -5.00 1.42
CA ASP A 157 -18.94 -6.42 1.69
C ASP A 157 -17.79 -7.16 2.41
N HIS A 158 -17.84 -8.50 2.40
CA HIS A 158 -16.80 -9.33 3.00
C HIS A 158 -15.49 -9.32 2.20
N ARG A 159 -15.56 -9.20 0.87
CA ARG A 159 -14.40 -9.16 -0.02
C ARG A 159 -13.61 -7.87 0.21
N ASP A 160 -14.28 -6.75 0.41
CA ASP A 160 -13.61 -5.49 0.78
C ASP A 160 -12.85 -5.63 2.09
N LYS A 161 -13.50 -6.16 3.14
CA LYS A 161 -12.85 -6.35 4.44
C LYS A 161 -11.64 -7.27 4.34
N LEU A 162 -11.75 -8.34 3.55
CA LEU A 162 -10.62 -9.25 3.31
C LEU A 162 -9.48 -8.53 2.57
N ALA A 163 -9.79 -7.70 1.58
CA ALA A 163 -8.80 -6.92 0.86
C ALA A 163 -8.10 -5.90 1.77
N ILE A 164 -8.84 -5.17 2.63
CA ILE A 164 -8.27 -4.27 3.64
C ILE A 164 -7.33 -5.06 4.56
N LYS A 165 -7.76 -6.22 5.05
CA LYS A 165 -6.95 -7.09 5.91
C LYS A 165 -5.64 -7.51 5.24
N VAL A 166 -5.70 -7.99 4.00
CA VAL A 166 -4.51 -8.43 3.27
C VAL A 166 -3.54 -7.27 3.03
N LEU A 167 -4.04 -6.10 2.61
CA LEU A 167 -3.20 -4.92 2.40
C LEU A 167 -2.53 -4.45 3.69
N CYS A 168 -3.28 -4.38 4.79
CA CYS A 168 -2.74 -4.02 6.11
C CYS A 168 -1.66 -4.98 6.58
N ASN A 169 -1.92 -6.29 6.52
CA ASN A 169 -0.99 -7.31 6.97
C ASN A 169 0.29 -7.32 6.12
N ALA A 170 0.16 -7.17 4.79
CA ALA A 170 1.33 -7.05 3.92
C ALA A 170 2.14 -5.79 4.22
N PHE A 171 1.49 -4.65 4.50
CA PHE A 171 2.18 -3.43 4.90
C PHE A 171 2.95 -3.58 6.23
N LEU A 172 2.40 -4.29 7.22
CA LEU A 172 3.12 -4.61 8.45
C LEU A 172 4.31 -5.53 8.17
N ALA A 173 4.12 -6.55 7.34
CA ALA A 173 5.17 -7.51 6.99
C ALA A 173 6.31 -6.90 6.16
N PHE A 174 6.10 -5.76 5.51
CA PHE A 174 7.18 -4.98 4.89
C PHE A 174 8.12 -4.32 5.90
N ASP A 175 7.75 -4.29 7.19
CA ASP A 175 8.49 -3.63 8.28
C ASP A 175 8.90 -2.16 8.01
N TRP A 176 8.31 -1.51 6.99
CA TRP A 176 8.63 -0.13 6.65
C TRP A 176 8.14 0.89 7.69
N HIS A 177 7.30 0.46 8.62
CA HIS A 177 6.67 1.32 9.60
C HIS A 177 7.58 1.62 10.80
N THR A 178 8.54 0.76 11.10
CA THR A 178 9.53 0.95 12.17
C THR A 178 10.59 1.97 11.73
N GLN A 179 11.04 2.86 12.62
CA GLN A 179 12.26 3.63 12.35
C GLN A 179 13.47 2.70 12.53
N PRO A 180 14.57 2.85 11.77
CA PRO A 180 15.77 2.08 12.07
C PRO A 180 16.19 2.42 13.50
N ILE A 181 16.46 1.39 14.29
CA ILE A 181 17.11 1.59 15.59
C ILE A 181 18.40 2.36 15.28
N LYS A 182 18.51 3.61 15.75
CA LYS A 182 19.78 4.31 15.75
C LYS A 182 20.70 3.52 16.68
N THR A 183 21.49 2.60 16.14
CA THR A 183 22.64 2.05 16.85
C THR A 183 23.57 3.21 17.13
N ALA A 184 23.66 3.58 18.40
CA ALA A 184 24.59 4.57 18.94
C ALA A 184 26.04 4.11 18.82
#